data_AF-A0A6J5Z293-F1
#
_entry.id   AF-A0A6J5Z293-F1
#
_cell.length_a   1.000
_cell.length_b   1.000
_cell.length_c   1.000
_cell.angle_alpha   90.00
_cell.angle_beta   90.00
_cell.angle_gamma   90.00
#
_symmetry.space_group_name_H-M   'P 1'
#
loop_
_entity.id
_entity.type
_entity.pdbx_description
1 polymer ?
#
loop_
_entity_poly.entity_id
_entity_poly.type
_entity_poly.pdbx_seq_one_letter_code
_entity_poly.pdbx_strand_id
1 'polypeptide(L)'
;MLDPRIYRAALIPVLFVFIIVAFSLENRPTPLRSQLVPAAFDGARTARMMNALAKEFPNRRPGSSGDNALAARVAGELRAALPKVRVRSVPLKDASTVDGERDLITVEAQQPGSAPGAQLVVVAARDSLGRGSPAALSGTAAMIEIARVVGLSRPRRSVTFASVSGSTGGQAGISELSSRLSRPVDAMIVLGDLAGTPTTDQVVVGWAAAPGSTPLLLTRTVATALRAETGIKAAMPLARIELARFAWPVTVGQQGPSVAAGIPTALLSASGELPPAADTPVDATRLQGFGRAALRTLTALDQNPAVKSSSPDLDLVVSRKMLPLWAIRLLVAALLLPALLTAADGFARMRRERAPVARWMVWVLGAGLPFAAAAVFLRLVGLVGGLNVTAPPAPPGSIPFGSAGWGALICALVIFTLVLLLARPAINRYFTVADSSGDPGAAMAPAFVASLASVVIWCFNPYAALLMVLPVNIWLLLGSRERPPKRLWSVFFILLPVLPVLLVGFVYASEFSLSPAGLFSFALLTMAGGTPSLVALIGWSTVAGAATAALLRAVRVDPDGGQAITVRGPASYAGPGSLGGVESAQRR
;
A
#
# COMPACT_ATOMS: atom_id res chain seq x y z
N MET A 1 -4.80 -37.03 10.97
CA MET A 1 -3.57 -36.83 10.16
C MET A 1 -3.95 -36.37 8.76
N LEU A 2 -3.16 -35.49 8.13
CA LEU A 2 -3.46 -34.96 6.79
C LEU A 2 -2.99 -35.95 5.72
N ASP A 3 -3.81 -36.16 4.68
CA ASP A 3 -3.43 -36.99 3.55
C ASP A 3 -2.53 -36.20 2.58
N PRO A 4 -1.23 -36.54 2.46
CA PRO A 4 -0.32 -35.86 1.54
C PRO A 4 -0.75 -36.01 0.07
N ARG A 5 -1.60 -37.00 -0.25
CA ARG A 5 -2.16 -37.19 -1.59
C ARG A 5 -3.11 -36.06 -1.95
N ILE A 6 -3.92 -35.55 -1.01
CA ILE A 6 -4.83 -34.43 -1.24
C ILE A 6 -4.04 -33.17 -1.57
N TYR A 7 -3.01 -32.87 -0.76
CA TYR A 7 -2.14 -31.71 -1.00
C TYR A 7 -1.44 -31.80 -2.37
N ARG A 8 -0.90 -32.96 -2.73
CA ARG A 8 -0.24 -33.18 -4.03
C ARG A 8 -1.23 -33.10 -5.19
N ALA A 9 -2.41 -33.70 -5.07
CA ALA A 9 -3.44 -33.63 -6.11
C ALA A 9 -3.91 -32.19 -6.32
N ALA A 10 -4.04 -31.41 -5.25
CA ALA A 10 -4.42 -30.01 -5.31
C ALA A 10 -3.35 -29.09 -5.95
N LEU A 11 -2.11 -29.56 -6.13
CA LEU A 11 -1.08 -28.85 -6.90
C LEU A 11 -1.25 -29.02 -8.41
N ILE A 12 -2.01 -30.02 -8.89
CA ILE A 12 -2.22 -30.23 -10.32
C ILE A 12 -2.91 -29.02 -10.98
N PRO A 13 -4.03 -28.47 -10.44
CA PRO A 13 -4.64 -27.24 -10.96
C PRO A 13 -3.68 -26.04 -11.00
N VAL A 14 -2.71 -25.98 -10.09
CA VAL A 14 -1.73 -24.88 -10.05
C VAL A 14 -0.90 -24.85 -11.33
N LEU A 15 -0.46 -26.01 -11.82
CA LEU A 15 0.29 -26.11 -13.08
C LEU A 15 -0.52 -25.60 -14.27
N PHE A 16 -1.80 -25.98 -14.36
CA PHE A 16 -2.69 -25.48 -15.42
C PHE A 16 -2.90 -23.97 -15.32
N VAL A 17 -3.07 -23.45 -14.12
CA VAL A 17 -3.22 -22.00 -13.90
C VAL A 17 -1.95 -21.25 -14.29
N PHE A 18 -0.75 -21.78 -14.02
CA PHE A 18 0.50 -21.17 -14.50
C PHE A 18 0.52 -21.04 -16.03
N ILE A 19 0.04 -22.05 -16.75
CA ILE A 19 -0.07 -22.02 -18.21
C ILE A 19 -1.08 -20.94 -18.64
N ILE A 20 -2.27 -20.90 -18.04
CA ILE A 20 -3.30 -19.87 -18.34
C ILE A 20 -2.74 -18.45 -18.10
N VAL A 21 -2.06 -18.25 -16.97
CA VAL A 21 -1.42 -16.97 -16.61
C VAL A 21 -0.35 -16.58 -17.63
N ALA A 22 0.47 -17.54 -18.10
CA ALA A 22 1.47 -17.27 -19.14
C ALA A 22 0.83 -16.81 -20.47
N PHE A 23 -0.31 -17.38 -20.86
CA PHE A 23 -1.05 -16.98 -22.05
C PHE A 23 -1.89 -15.70 -21.87
N SER A 24 -2.14 -15.27 -20.63
CA SER A 24 -2.86 -14.03 -20.32
C SER A 24 -2.02 -12.75 -20.44
N LEU A 25 -0.73 -12.86 -20.78
CA LEU A 25 0.18 -11.72 -20.84
C LEU A 25 -0.16 -10.76 -21.98
N GLU A 26 -0.56 -9.54 -21.60
CA GLU A 26 -0.94 -8.49 -22.53
C GLU A 26 0.25 -7.61 -22.94
N ASN A 27 0.16 -7.00 -24.12
CA ASN A 27 1.14 -6.02 -24.57
C ASN A 27 0.91 -4.68 -23.86
N ARG A 28 2.01 -3.99 -23.54
CA ARG A 28 1.91 -2.64 -22.98
C ARG A 28 1.26 -1.67 -23.96
N PRO A 29 0.37 -0.76 -23.48
CA PRO A 29 -0.20 0.26 -24.33
C PRO A 29 0.89 1.17 -24.90
N THR A 30 0.71 1.55 -26.16
CA THR A 30 1.56 2.53 -26.83
C THR A 30 1.29 3.92 -26.25
N PRO A 31 2.31 4.66 -25.79
CA PRO A 31 2.11 6.01 -25.26
C PRO A 31 1.52 6.94 -26.33
N LEU A 32 0.67 7.86 -25.90
CA LEU A 32 0.17 8.92 -26.76
C LEU A 32 1.34 9.86 -27.11
N ARG A 33 1.29 10.43 -28.32
CA ARG A 33 2.31 11.35 -28.81
C ARG A 33 1.66 12.59 -29.38
N SER A 34 2.36 13.70 -29.22
CA SER A 34 2.04 14.97 -29.87
C SER A 34 3.15 15.29 -30.88
N GLN A 35 2.74 15.70 -32.08
CA GLN A 35 3.63 16.25 -33.10
C GLN A 35 3.88 17.75 -32.91
N LEU A 36 3.10 18.41 -32.03
CA LEU A 36 3.32 19.82 -31.71
C LEU A 36 4.59 19.97 -30.86
N VAL A 37 5.42 20.93 -31.25
CA VAL A 37 6.58 21.34 -30.46
C VAL A 37 6.09 22.24 -29.33
N PRO A 38 6.39 21.94 -28.05
CA PRO A 38 5.96 22.76 -26.92
C PRO A 38 6.81 24.04 -26.76
N ALA A 39 7.20 24.69 -27.86
CA ALA A 39 8.10 25.86 -27.86
C ALA A 39 7.52 27.09 -27.16
N ALA A 40 6.20 27.13 -26.96
CA ALA A 40 5.49 28.23 -26.32
C ALA A 40 5.73 28.32 -24.80
N PHE A 41 6.26 27.27 -24.15
CA PHE A 41 6.59 27.33 -22.72
C PHE A 41 7.91 28.10 -22.49
N ASP A 42 7.87 29.14 -21.65
CA ASP A 42 9.00 30.01 -21.29
C ASP A 42 9.50 29.75 -19.86
N GLY A 43 10.52 28.92 -19.75
CA GLY A 43 11.12 28.47 -18.50
C GLY A 43 11.94 29.54 -17.81
N ALA A 44 12.52 30.49 -18.55
CA ALA A 44 13.23 31.62 -17.96
C ALA A 44 12.25 32.54 -17.22
N ARG A 45 11.09 32.82 -17.82
CA ARG A 45 10.01 33.56 -17.17
C ARG A 45 9.41 32.78 -16.00
N THR A 46 9.20 31.49 -16.17
CA THR A 46 8.70 30.61 -15.10
C THR A 46 9.66 30.60 -13.91
N ALA A 47 10.97 30.54 -14.14
CA ALA A 47 11.99 30.58 -13.08
C ALA A 47 12.00 31.93 -12.35
N ARG A 48 11.85 33.06 -13.08
CA ARG A 48 11.71 34.38 -12.45
C ARG A 48 10.48 34.46 -11.55
N MET A 49 9.33 33.96 -12.02
CA MET A 49 8.10 33.91 -11.23
C MET A 49 8.28 33.04 -9.98
N MET A 50 8.81 31.83 -10.13
CA MET A 50 9.10 30.89 -9.03
C MET A 50 9.98 31.54 -7.95
N ASN A 51 11.08 32.18 -8.35
CA ASN A 51 11.99 32.85 -7.42
C ASN A 51 11.35 34.07 -6.73
N ALA A 52 10.53 34.84 -7.46
CA ALA A 52 9.79 35.95 -6.88
C ALA A 52 8.79 35.46 -5.81
N LEU A 53 7.99 34.43 -6.13
CA LEU A 53 7.03 33.84 -5.20
C LEU A 53 7.73 33.25 -3.96
N ALA A 54 8.87 32.57 -4.12
CA ALA A 54 9.62 32.01 -3.00
C ALA A 54 10.18 33.09 -2.05
N LYS A 55 10.59 34.24 -2.61
CA LYS A 55 11.09 35.38 -1.85
C LYS A 55 9.97 36.16 -1.14
N GLU A 56 8.84 36.35 -1.81
CA GLU A 56 7.68 37.08 -1.29
C GLU A 56 6.92 36.27 -0.23
N PHE A 57 6.81 34.94 -0.42
CA PHE A 57 6.07 34.03 0.45
C PHE A 57 6.99 32.93 1.04
N PRO A 58 7.95 33.27 1.92
CA PRO A 58 8.91 32.31 2.44
C PRO A 58 8.28 31.29 3.40
N ASN A 59 7.22 31.66 4.13
CA ASN A 59 6.52 30.77 5.05
C ASN A 59 5.16 30.39 4.46
N ARG A 60 5.06 29.17 3.91
CA ARG A 60 3.88 28.69 3.16
C ARG A 60 3.43 27.31 3.63
N ARG A 61 3.46 27.09 4.94
CA ARG A 61 2.90 25.87 5.54
C ARG A 61 1.38 25.81 5.26
N PRO A 62 0.78 24.61 5.14
CA PRO A 62 -0.64 24.47 4.80
C PRO A 62 -1.56 25.31 5.67
N GLY A 63 -2.40 26.16 5.06
CA GLY A 63 -3.39 26.98 5.77
C GLY A 63 -2.81 28.13 6.61
N SER A 64 -1.51 28.38 6.52
CA SER A 64 -0.87 29.55 7.11
C SER A 64 -1.27 30.85 6.39
N SER A 65 -1.04 32.00 7.03
CA SER A 65 -1.29 33.32 6.40
C SER A 65 -0.50 33.50 5.11
N GLY A 66 0.74 33.00 5.03
CA GLY A 66 1.55 33.06 3.81
C GLY A 66 1.07 32.15 2.70
N ASP A 67 0.53 30.96 3.00
CA ASP A 67 -0.13 30.10 2.01
C ASP A 67 -1.42 30.76 1.48
N ASN A 68 -2.23 31.35 2.35
CA ASN A 68 -3.45 32.05 1.95
C ASN A 68 -3.16 33.29 1.09
N ALA A 69 -2.12 34.07 1.45
CA ALA A 69 -1.69 35.20 0.65
C ALA A 69 -1.13 34.77 -0.71
N LEU A 70 -0.37 33.67 -0.75
CA LEU A 70 0.10 33.06 -2.00
C LEU A 70 -1.08 32.56 -2.86
N ALA A 71 -2.12 31.99 -2.27
CA ALA A 71 -3.33 31.60 -2.99
C ALA A 71 -3.97 32.81 -3.69
N ALA A 72 -4.08 33.94 -3.00
CA ALA A 72 -4.59 35.18 -3.59
C ALA A 72 -3.69 35.68 -4.74
N ARG A 73 -2.35 35.60 -4.58
CA ARG A 73 -1.39 35.94 -5.65
C ARG A 73 -1.57 35.04 -6.87
N VAL A 74 -1.64 33.72 -6.68
CA VAL A 74 -1.85 32.74 -7.76
C VAL A 74 -3.17 32.97 -8.48
N ALA A 75 -4.24 33.33 -7.75
CA ALA A 75 -5.51 33.70 -8.37
C ALA A 75 -5.38 34.94 -9.26
N GLY A 76 -4.59 35.94 -8.85
CA GLY A 76 -4.25 37.10 -9.68
C GLY A 76 -3.50 36.72 -10.96
N GLU A 77 -2.47 35.87 -10.85
CA GLU A 77 -1.70 35.38 -11.99
C GLU A 77 -2.55 34.56 -12.97
N LEU A 78 -3.44 33.70 -12.47
CA LEU A 78 -4.36 32.93 -13.32
C LEU A 78 -5.37 33.83 -14.03
N ARG A 79 -5.88 34.89 -13.39
CA ARG A 79 -6.76 35.88 -14.07
C ARG A 79 -6.01 36.61 -15.18
N ALA A 80 -4.75 36.95 -14.96
CA ALA A 80 -3.90 37.58 -15.98
C ALA A 80 -3.56 36.61 -17.13
N ALA A 81 -3.31 35.34 -16.83
CA ALA A 81 -3.03 34.31 -17.83
C ALA A 81 -4.27 33.91 -18.64
N LEU A 82 -5.46 33.95 -18.03
CA LEU A 82 -6.73 33.54 -18.61
C LEU A 82 -7.81 34.63 -18.45
N PRO A 83 -7.70 35.77 -19.18
CA PRO A 83 -8.57 36.94 -18.98
C PRO A 83 -10.05 36.68 -19.29
N LYS A 84 -10.37 35.63 -20.07
CA LYS A 84 -11.74 35.26 -20.45
C LYS A 84 -12.33 34.17 -19.55
N VAL A 85 -11.60 33.72 -18.53
CA VAL A 85 -12.00 32.63 -17.64
C VAL A 85 -12.30 33.16 -16.25
N ARG A 86 -13.33 32.60 -15.62
CA ARG A 86 -13.61 32.86 -14.21
C ARG A 86 -12.66 32.05 -13.33
N VAL A 87 -11.81 32.76 -12.59
CA VAL A 87 -11.00 32.17 -11.52
C VAL A 87 -11.78 32.13 -10.22
N ARG A 88 -11.83 30.97 -9.56
CA ARG A 88 -12.55 30.74 -8.30
C ARG A 88 -11.57 30.39 -7.20
N SER A 89 -11.84 30.84 -5.98
CA SER A 89 -11.17 30.41 -4.77
C SER A 89 -12.18 29.61 -3.95
N VAL A 90 -11.89 28.33 -3.72
CA VAL A 90 -12.77 27.40 -3.02
C VAL A 90 -12.17 27.12 -1.64
N PRO A 91 -12.83 27.51 -0.55
CA PRO A 91 -12.36 27.20 0.79
C PRO A 91 -12.67 25.74 1.13
N LEU A 92 -11.73 25.08 1.79
CA LEU A 92 -11.88 23.77 2.43
C LEU A 92 -11.68 23.97 3.93
N LYS A 93 -12.70 23.67 4.73
CA LYS A 93 -12.64 23.79 6.19
C LYS A 93 -12.11 22.51 6.82
N ASP A 94 -11.47 22.66 7.98
CA ASP A 94 -11.09 21.56 8.87
C ASP A 94 -10.27 20.47 8.15
N ALA A 95 -9.37 20.88 7.24
CA ALA A 95 -8.54 19.95 6.51
C ALA A 95 -7.44 19.40 7.43
N SER A 96 -7.27 18.08 7.46
CA SER A 96 -6.15 17.44 8.15
C SER A 96 -4.81 17.79 7.46
N THR A 97 -3.90 18.44 8.18
CA THR A 97 -2.57 18.81 7.71
C THR A 97 -1.48 18.36 8.67
N VAL A 98 -0.20 18.50 8.29
CA VAL A 98 0.93 18.29 9.21
C VAL A 98 0.94 19.21 10.44
N ASP A 99 0.15 20.28 10.44
CA ASP A 99 0.07 21.24 11.55
C ASP A 99 -1.30 21.17 12.26
N GLY A 100 -1.98 20.02 12.15
CA GLY A 100 -3.33 19.79 12.66
C GLY A 100 -4.40 20.19 11.65
N GLU A 101 -5.63 20.33 12.12
CA GLU A 101 -6.75 20.79 11.29
C GLU A 101 -6.58 22.27 10.93
N ARG A 102 -6.69 22.59 9.63
CA ARG A 102 -6.52 23.94 9.08
C ARG A 102 -7.50 24.19 7.95
N ASP A 103 -7.92 25.45 7.81
CA ASP A 103 -8.64 25.89 6.62
C ASP A 103 -7.66 26.06 5.45
N LEU A 104 -8.02 25.50 4.30
CA LEU A 104 -7.26 25.56 3.06
C LEU A 104 -8.05 26.30 1.98
N ILE A 105 -7.34 26.77 0.96
CA ILE A 105 -7.96 27.41 -0.21
C ILE A 105 -7.47 26.69 -1.47
N THR A 106 -8.37 26.29 -2.35
CA THR A 106 -8.04 25.79 -3.68
C THR A 106 -8.35 26.88 -4.70
N VAL A 107 -7.41 27.20 -5.59
CA VAL A 107 -7.59 28.20 -6.65
C VAL A 107 -7.77 27.50 -7.98
N GLU A 108 -8.90 27.71 -8.63
CA GLU A 108 -9.28 27.02 -9.87
C GLU A 108 -9.54 28.00 -11.01
N ALA A 109 -9.11 27.62 -12.21
CA ALA A 109 -9.46 28.29 -13.45
C ALA A 109 -9.76 27.24 -14.52
N GLN A 110 -10.94 27.29 -15.14
CA GLN A 110 -11.34 26.34 -16.18
C GLN A 110 -11.40 27.02 -17.54
N GLN A 111 -10.48 26.68 -18.43
CA GLN A 111 -10.53 27.07 -19.84
C GLN A 111 -11.52 26.15 -20.57
N PRO A 112 -12.62 26.68 -21.14
CA PRO A 112 -13.56 25.86 -21.90
C PRO A 112 -12.93 25.32 -23.18
N GLY A 113 -13.26 24.07 -23.52
CA GLY A 113 -12.84 23.40 -24.74
C GLY A 113 -13.76 23.73 -25.92
N SER A 114 -13.28 23.47 -27.14
CA SER A 114 -14.08 23.62 -28.37
C SER A 114 -15.03 22.44 -28.63
N ALA A 115 -14.83 21.30 -27.98
CA ALA A 115 -15.69 20.12 -28.07
C ALA A 115 -16.18 19.67 -26.68
N PRO A 116 -17.43 19.15 -26.59
CA PRO A 116 -17.89 18.49 -25.37
C PRO A 116 -17.10 17.19 -25.16
N GLY A 117 -16.79 16.87 -23.92
CA GLY A 117 -16.08 15.63 -23.59
C GLY A 117 -15.48 15.63 -22.19
N ALA A 118 -14.72 14.58 -21.91
CA ALA A 118 -14.00 14.45 -20.66
C ALA A 118 -12.93 15.54 -20.51
N GLN A 119 -12.89 16.20 -19.36
CA GLN A 119 -11.98 17.31 -19.11
C GLN A 119 -10.56 16.85 -18.76
N LEU A 120 -9.59 17.71 -19.02
CA LEU A 120 -8.19 17.55 -18.57
C LEU A 120 -7.96 18.43 -17.36
N VAL A 121 -7.14 17.97 -16.41
CA VAL A 121 -6.84 18.74 -15.19
C VAL A 121 -5.33 18.87 -15.01
N VAL A 122 -4.85 20.06 -14.71
CA VAL A 122 -3.46 20.32 -14.33
C VAL A 122 -3.46 20.87 -12.91
N VAL A 123 -2.83 20.15 -12.00
CA VAL A 123 -2.80 20.49 -10.57
C VAL A 123 -1.37 20.78 -10.16
N ALA A 124 -1.17 21.80 -9.33
CA ALA A 124 0.11 22.03 -8.67
C ALA A 124 -0.13 22.42 -7.21
N ALA A 125 0.70 21.87 -6.32
CA ALA A 125 0.70 22.30 -4.94
C ALA A 125 1.54 23.56 -4.75
N ARG A 126 1.11 24.41 -3.83
CA ARG A 126 1.80 25.66 -3.48
C ARG A 126 2.31 25.71 -2.04
N ASP A 127 1.92 24.76 -1.20
CA ASP A 127 2.38 24.68 0.20
C ASP A 127 3.77 24.04 0.31
N SER A 128 4.52 24.37 1.37
CA SER A 128 5.76 23.69 1.73
C SER A 128 6.02 23.70 3.23
N LEU A 129 6.68 22.65 3.70
CA LEU A 129 7.22 22.58 5.07
C LEU A 129 8.50 23.38 5.20
N GLY A 130 9.34 23.31 4.18
CA GLY A 130 10.60 24.04 4.08
C GLY A 130 10.36 25.52 3.82
N ARG A 131 11.02 26.37 4.61
CA ARG A 131 10.96 27.83 4.44
C ARG A 131 11.66 28.23 3.14
N GLY A 132 11.01 29.07 2.33
CA GLY A 132 11.59 29.72 1.16
C GLY A 132 11.95 28.80 0.00
N SER A 133 11.48 27.55 -0.01
CA SER A 133 11.86 26.55 -1.04
C SER A 133 11.37 26.96 -2.43
N PRO A 134 12.26 27.29 -3.39
CA PRO A 134 11.84 27.61 -4.76
C PRO A 134 11.43 26.35 -5.52
N ALA A 135 12.12 25.23 -5.29
CA ALA A 135 11.84 23.94 -5.93
C ALA A 135 10.37 23.50 -5.72
N ALA A 136 9.84 23.62 -4.50
CA ALA A 136 8.45 23.29 -4.23
C ALA A 136 7.42 24.32 -4.77
N LEU A 137 7.84 25.41 -5.41
CA LEU A 137 6.95 26.33 -6.16
C LEU A 137 7.06 26.15 -7.68
N SER A 138 8.04 25.38 -8.15
CA SER A 138 8.28 25.20 -9.59
C SER A 138 7.07 24.65 -10.33
N GLY A 139 6.36 23.68 -9.75
CA GLY A 139 5.09 23.16 -10.29
C GLY A 139 4.00 24.21 -10.39
N THR A 140 3.82 25.06 -9.36
CA THR A 140 2.82 26.14 -9.38
C THR A 140 3.16 27.21 -10.43
N ALA A 141 4.42 27.61 -10.52
CA ALA A 141 4.87 28.55 -11.54
C ALA A 141 4.69 27.97 -12.96
N ALA A 142 5.05 26.71 -13.17
CA ALA A 142 4.87 26.03 -14.45
C ALA A 142 3.39 25.87 -14.83
N MET A 143 2.51 25.58 -13.86
CA MET A 143 1.06 25.52 -14.09
C MET A 143 0.53 26.86 -14.61
N ILE A 144 0.94 27.99 -14.03
CA ILE A 144 0.55 29.33 -14.49
C ILE A 144 1.07 29.59 -15.90
N GLU A 145 2.31 29.18 -16.22
CA GLU A 145 2.86 29.34 -17.57
C GLU A 145 2.09 28.49 -18.59
N ILE A 146 1.79 27.22 -18.27
CA ILE A 146 0.97 26.35 -19.11
C ILE A 146 -0.43 26.95 -19.30
N ALA A 147 -1.03 27.50 -18.24
CA ALA A 147 -2.32 28.18 -18.32
C ALA A 147 -2.26 29.37 -19.30
N ARG A 148 -1.17 30.15 -19.29
CA ARG A 148 -0.98 31.24 -20.25
C ARG A 148 -0.91 30.71 -21.68
N VAL A 149 -0.12 29.67 -21.93
CA VAL A 149 0.01 29.06 -23.27
C VAL A 149 -1.33 28.49 -23.76
N VAL A 150 -2.06 27.80 -22.88
CA VAL A 150 -3.38 27.25 -23.18
C VAL A 150 -4.40 28.36 -23.39
N GLY A 151 -4.32 29.47 -22.67
CA GLY A 151 -5.19 30.65 -22.85
C GLY A 151 -5.04 31.33 -24.22
N LEU A 152 -3.86 31.21 -24.83
CA LEU A 152 -3.60 31.69 -26.19
C LEU A 152 -4.16 30.74 -27.27
N SER A 153 -4.44 29.49 -26.90
CA SER A 153 -4.96 28.45 -27.79
C SER A 153 -6.43 28.13 -27.46
N ARG A 154 -7.17 27.49 -28.37
CA ARG A 154 -8.46 26.88 -28.02
C ARG A 154 -8.27 25.37 -27.89
N PRO A 155 -8.18 24.82 -26.67
CA PRO A 155 -8.04 23.37 -26.52
C PRO A 155 -9.30 22.66 -27.03
N ARG A 156 -9.18 21.39 -27.46
CA ARG A 156 -10.34 20.59 -27.86
C ARG A 156 -11.20 20.26 -26.66
N ARG A 157 -10.58 19.82 -25.57
CA ARG A 157 -11.21 19.52 -24.28
C ARG A 157 -11.09 20.71 -23.33
N SER A 158 -12.01 20.82 -22.39
CA SER A 158 -11.85 21.79 -21.30
C SER A 158 -10.66 21.43 -20.45
N VAL A 159 -9.86 22.43 -20.07
CA VAL A 159 -8.67 22.26 -19.21
C VAL A 159 -8.88 23.03 -17.91
N THR A 160 -8.87 22.33 -16.79
CA THR A 160 -8.97 22.92 -15.45
C THR A 160 -7.59 23.02 -14.83
N PHE A 161 -7.17 24.22 -14.46
CA PHE A 161 -5.96 24.50 -13.71
C PHE A 161 -6.32 24.68 -12.24
N ALA A 162 -5.65 23.96 -11.34
CA ALA A 162 -5.92 24.03 -9.91
C ALA A 162 -4.62 24.16 -9.10
N SER A 163 -4.50 25.24 -8.33
CA SER A 163 -3.48 25.37 -7.30
C SER A 163 -4.06 24.94 -5.95
N VAL A 164 -3.51 23.89 -5.37
CA VAL A 164 -3.98 23.27 -4.12
C VAL A 164 -3.00 23.51 -2.97
N SER A 165 -3.49 23.33 -1.74
CA SER A 165 -2.68 23.29 -0.51
C SER A 165 -2.95 21.99 0.26
N GLY A 166 -2.23 21.77 1.37
CA GLY A 166 -2.29 20.53 2.14
C GLY A 166 -1.57 19.35 1.47
N SER A 167 -0.71 19.61 0.49
CA SER A 167 0.03 18.56 -0.22
C SER A 167 1.21 17.99 0.58
N THR A 168 1.73 18.79 1.51
CA THR A 168 2.87 18.38 2.34
C THR A 168 2.49 17.59 3.58
N GLY A 169 1.19 17.41 3.83
CA GLY A 169 0.65 16.59 4.90
C GLY A 169 -0.79 16.23 4.65
N GLY A 170 -1.06 15.05 4.11
CA GLY A 170 -2.44 14.54 3.97
C GLY A 170 -3.08 14.69 2.61
N GLN A 171 -2.47 15.41 1.67
CA GLN A 171 -3.01 15.59 0.32
C GLN A 171 -4.46 16.11 0.31
N ALA A 172 -4.82 16.94 1.29
CA ALA A 172 -6.21 17.30 1.54
C ALA A 172 -6.83 18.11 0.39
N GLY A 173 -6.10 19.11 -0.15
CA GLY A 173 -6.60 19.95 -1.22
C GLY A 173 -6.85 19.20 -2.53
N ILE A 174 -6.00 18.23 -2.89
CA ILE A 174 -6.22 17.43 -4.11
C ILE A 174 -7.29 16.34 -3.90
N SER A 175 -7.40 15.79 -2.68
CA SER A 175 -8.49 14.89 -2.32
C SER A 175 -9.85 15.58 -2.47
N GLU A 176 -9.96 16.79 -1.94
CA GLU A 176 -11.15 17.65 -2.06
C GLU A 176 -11.45 17.99 -3.52
N LEU A 177 -10.44 18.44 -4.28
CA LEU A 177 -10.59 18.75 -5.70
C LEU A 177 -11.14 17.53 -6.46
N SER A 178 -10.58 16.35 -6.22
CA SER A 178 -10.97 15.11 -6.89
C SER A 178 -12.42 14.73 -6.62
N SER A 179 -12.95 15.06 -5.44
CA SER A 179 -14.35 14.81 -5.08
C SER A 179 -15.33 15.77 -5.77
N ARG A 180 -14.90 16.99 -6.11
CA ARG A 180 -15.75 18.04 -6.69
C ARG A 180 -15.68 18.16 -8.21
N LEU A 181 -14.65 17.62 -8.85
CA LEU A 181 -14.49 17.72 -10.29
C LEU A 181 -15.69 17.12 -11.04
N SER A 182 -16.23 17.89 -11.99
CA SER A 182 -17.31 17.42 -12.85
C SER A 182 -16.85 16.24 -13.71
N ARG A 183 -17.52 15.09 -13.59
CA ARG A 183 -17.22 13.91 -14.42
C ARG A 183 -17.86 14.05 -15.80
N PRO A 184 -17.25 13.48 -16.87
CA PRO A 184 -16.04 12.67 -16.88
C PRO A 184 -14.73 13.49 -16.86
N VAL A 185 -13.71 12.97 -16.18
CA VAL A 185 -12.33 13.49 -16.21
C VAL A 185 -11.48 12.48 -17.00
N ASP A 186 -10.79 12.96 -18.03
CA ASP A 186 -9.98 12.11 -18.91
C ASP A 186 -8.64 11.77 -18.26
N ALA A 187 -7.91 12.80 -17.83
CA ALA A 187 -6.65 12.67 -17.15
C ALA A 187 -6.34 13.91 -16.30
N MET A 188 -5.58 13.70 -15.24
CA MET A 188 -5.03 14.74 -14.40
C MET A 188 -3.50 14.65 -14.36
N ILE A 189 -2.83 15.77 -14.55
CA ILE A 189 -1.37 15.87 -14.42
C ILE A 189 -1.07 16.70 -13.18
N VAL A 190 -0.39 16.09 -12.20
CA VAL A 190 0.08 16.79 -11.02
C VAL A 190 1.52 17.22 -11.24
N LEU A 191 1.81 18.49 -11.03
CA LEU A 191 3.12 19.10 -11.19
C LEU A 191 3.75 19.30 -9.81
N GLY A 192 4.77 18.49 -9.51
CA GLY A 192 5.55 18.57 -8.28
C GLY A 192 6.76 19.49 -8.44
N ASP A 193 7.94 18.98 -8.08
CA ASP A 193 9.20 19.67 -8.33
C ASP A 193 9.63 19.50 -9.79
N LEU A 194 9.71 20.59 -10.56
CA LEU A 194 10.14 20.58 -11.94
C LEU A 194 11.51 21.24 -12.14
N ALA A 195 12.08 21.83 -11.09
CA ALA A 195 13.30 22.64 -11.18
C ALA A 195 14.46 22.11 -10.35
N GLY A 196 14.22 21.29 -9.33
CA GLY A 196 15.25 20.76 -8.44
C GLY A 196 16.33 19.98 -9.19
N THR A 197 17.60 20.15 -8.81
CA THR A 197 18.73 19.46 -9.45
C THR A 197 18.92 17.99 -9.01
N PRO A 198 18.63 17.57 -7.76
CA PRO A 198 18.60 16.16 -7.42
C PRO A 198 17.48 15.46 -8.20
N THR A 199 17.79 14.31 -8.79
CA THR A 199 16.81 13.53 -9.57
C THR A 199 16.69 12.15 -8.98
N THR A 200 15.49 11.75 -8.61
CA THR A 200 15.20 10.34 -8.39
C THR A 200 14.93 9.65 -9.72
N ASP A 201 15.12 8.33 -9.78
CA ASP A 201 14.80 7.54 -10.97
C ASP A 201 13.28 7.53 -11.28
N GLN A 202 12.44 7.70 -10.25
CA GLN A 202 10.97 7.75 -10.35
C GLN A 202 10.44 9.17 -10.57
N VAL A 203 10.77 9.76 -11.72
CA VAL A 203 10.34 11.13 -12.08
C VAL A 203 8.85 11.22 -12.45
N VAL A 204 8.26 10.09 -12.83
CA VAL A 204 6.82 9.97 -13.16
C VAL A 204 6.20 8.95 -12.21
N VAL A 205 5.30 9.43 -11.35
CA VAL A 205 4.70 8.61 -10.29
C VAL A 205 3.22 8.45 -10.55
N GLY A 206 2.74 7.22 -10.37
CA GLY A 206 1.35 6.83 -10.61
C GLY A 206 0.68 6.10 -9.46
N TRP A 207 1.27 6.05 -8.26
CA TRP A 207 0.72 5.25 -7.15
C TRP A 207 -0.59 5.81 -6.60
N ALA A 208 -1.53 4.94 -6.25
CA ALA A 208 -2.76 5.30 -5.57
C ALA A 208 -2.61 5.22 -4.05
N ALA A 209 -3.44 5.97 -3.32
CA ALA A 209 -3.65 5.79 -1.88
C ALA A 209 -4.62 4.62 -1.57
N ALA A 210 -4.66 3.63 -2.47
CA ALA A 210 -5.47 2.41 -2.45
C ALA A 210 -4.71 1.35 -3.30
N PRO A 211 -5.10 0.06 -3.26
CA PRO A 211 -4.47 -0.92 -4.14
C PRO A 211 -4.56 -0.49 -5.61
N GLY A 212 -3.41 -0.39 -6.28
CA GLY A 212 -3.31 -0.07 -7.70
C GLY A 212 -2.50 1.19 -8.00
N SER A 213 -2.45 1.53 -9.28
CA SER A 213 -1.75 2.69 -9.82
C SER A 213 -2.57 3.33 -10.94
N THR A 214 -2.09 4.44 -11.49
CA THR A 214 -2.71 5.09 -12.64
C THR A 214 -2.50 4.23 -13.91
N PRO A 215 -3.41 4.28 -14.89
CA PRO A 215 -3.26 3.53 -16.13
C PRO A 215 -1.89 3.71 -16.78
N LEU A 216 -1.26 2.60 -17.18
CA LEU A 216 0.09 2.63 -17.74
C LEU A 216 0.21 3.50 -19.01
N LEU A 217 -0.89 3.66 -19.75
CA LEU A 217 -0.95 4.56 -20.89
C LEU A 217 -0.56 5.99 -20.50
N LEU A 218 -1.07 6.50 -19.37
CA LEU A 218 -0.81 7.86 -18.92
C LEU A 218 0.63 8.04 -18.46
N THR A 219 1.14 7.15 -17.60
CA THR A 219 2.55 7.22 -17.15
C THR A 219 3.54 7.09 -18.30
N ARG A 220 3.27 6.21 -19.26
CA ARG A 220 4.12 6.08 -20.47
C ARG A 220 4.04 7.30 -21.36
N THR A 221 2.88 7.95 -21.46
CA THR A 221 2.71 9.20 -22.21
C THR A 221 3.54 10.32 -21.60
N VAL A 222 3.43 10.52 -20.28
CA VAL A 222 4.25 11.51 -19.54
C VAL A 222 5.74 11.19 -19.66
N ALA A 223 6.14 9.92 -19.45
CA ALA A 223 7.54 9.50 -19.56
C ALA A 223 8.11 9.68 -20.97
N THR A 224 7.29 9.46 -22.01
CA THR A 224 7.69 9.67 -23.41
C THR A 224 7.86 11.15 -23.72
N ALA A 225 6.95 12.00 -23.23
CA ALA A 225 7.07 13.46 -23.36
C ALA A 225 8.31 13.97 -22.61
N LEU A 226 8.55 13.51 -21.39
CA LEU A 226 9.73 13.86 -20.60
C LEU A 226 11.02 13.51 -21.32
N ARG A 227 11.11 12.27 -21.84
CA ARG A 227 12.30 11.83 -22.58
C ARG A 227 12.53 12.66 -23.84
N ALA A 228 11.47 13.08 -24.54
CA ALA A 228 11.60 13.88 -25.74
C ALA A 228 12.12 15.30 -25.46
N GLU A 229 11.78 15.89 -24.31
CA GLU A 229 12.17 17.27 -23.98
C GLU A 229 13.45 17.39 -23.14
N THR A 230 13.80 16.35 -22.36
CA THR A 230 14.93 16.39 -21.41
C THR A 230 16.00 15.32 -21.67
N GLY A 231 15.70 14.31 -22.48
CA GLY A 231 16.54 13.11 -22.61
C GLY A 231 16.47 12.15 -21.42
N ILE A 232 15.83 12.55 -20.30
CA ILE A 232 15.70 11.74 -19.09
C ILE A 232 14.78 10.55 -19.36
N LYS A 233 15.26 9.35 -19.07
CA LYS A 233 14.45 8.12 -19.10
C LYS A 233 13.85 7.92 -17.71
N ALA A 234 12.56 8.22 -17.54
CA ALA A 234 11.85 7.88 -16.31
C ALA A 234 11.89 6.35 -16.10
N ALA A 235 12.33 5.90 -14.93
CA ALA A 235 12.33 4.48 -14.61
C ALA A 235 10.88 3.99 -14.52
N MET A 236 10.59 2.86 -15.16
CA MET A 236 9.35 2.15 -14.87
C MET A 236 9.55 1.39 -13.56
N PRO A 237 8.54 1.35 -12.67
CA PRO A 237 8.60 0.55 -11.47
C PRO A 237 8.96 -0.90 -11.80
N LEU A 238 9.84 -1.46 -10.98
CA LEU A 238 10.14 -2.88 -11.06
C LEU A 238 8.96 -3.67 -10.49
N ALA A 239 8.71 -4.88 -11.00
CA ALA A 239 7.59 -5.72 -10.53
C ALA A 239 7.61 -5.94 -9.00
N ARG A 240 8.80 -5.95 -8.38
CA ARG A 240 8.94 -6.04 -6.91
C ARG A 240 8.39 -4.80 -6.18
N ILE A 241 8.55 -3.62 -6.76
CA ILE A 241 8.06 -2.35 -6.21
C ILE A 241 6.54 -2.31 -6.38
N GLU A 242 6.03 -2.64 -7.57
CA GLU A 242 4.58 -2.71 -7.82
C GLU A 242 3.89 -3.72 -6.89
N LEU A 243 4.45 -4.93 -6.73
CA LEU A 243 3.90 -5.93 -5.82
C LEU A 243 3.85 -5.41 -4.38
N ALA A 244 4.92 -4.77 -3.89
CA ALA A 244 4.95 -4.19 -2.56
C ALA A 244 3.90 -3.06 -2.40
N ARG A 245 3.79 -2.18 -3.40
CA ARG A 245 2.83 -1.07 -3.44
C ARG A 245 1.39 -1.56 -3.54
N PHE A 246 1.13 -2.67 -4.23
CA PHE A 246 -0.23 -3.23 -4.34
C PHE A 246 -0.60 -4.07 -3.11
N ALA A 247 0.36 -4.80 -2.52
CA ALA A 247 0.12 -5.58 -1.31
C ALA A 247 -0.12 -4.71 -0.07
N TRP A 248 0.59 -3.58 0.02
CA TRP A 248 0.41 -2.60 1.10
C TRP A 248 0.34 -1.20 0.49
N PRO A 249 -0.86 -0.69 0.13
CA PRO A 249 -1.01 0.54 -0.66
C PRO A 249 -0.73 1.81 0.12
N VAL A 250 0.53 2.21 0.12
CA VAL A 250 0.98 3.46 0.74
C VAL A 250 1.65 4.33 -0.32
N THR A 251 1.18 5.57 -0.41
CA THR A 251 1.81 6.64 -1.19
C THR A 251 1.77 7.92 -0.38
N VAL A 252 2.82 8.72 -0.51
CA VAL A 252 2.88 10.10 0.02
C VAL A 252 2.81 11.12 -1.11
N GLY A 253 2.80 10.65 -2.37
CA GLY A 253 2.75 11.48 -3.57
C GLY A 253 1.38 12.15 -3.76
N GLN A 254 1.44 13.32 -4.36
CA GLN A 254 0.28 14.20 -4.53
C GLN A 254 -0.83 13.60 -5.39
N GLN A 255 -0.50 12.73 -6.35
CA GLN A 255 -1.49 12.05 -7.18
C GLN A 255 -2.36 11.03 -6.42
N GLY A 256 -1.89 10.53 -5.27
CA GLY A 256 -2.44 9.38 -4.57
C GLY A 256 -3.97 9.39 -4.38
N PRO A 257 -4.56 10.46 -3.80
CA PRO A 257 -6.00 10.57 -3.61
C PRO A 257 -6.80 10.54 -4.93
N SER A 258 -6.31 11.22 -5.97
CA SER A 258 -7.02 11.30 -7.26
C SER A 258 -7.04 9.95 -7.97
N VAL A 259 -5.93 9.21 -7.96
CA VAL A 259 -5.88 7.85 -8.52
C VAL A 259 -6.84 6.94 -7.77
N ALA A 260 -6.85 7.01 -6.43
CA ALA A 260 -7.77 6.25 -5.58
C ALA A 260 -9.25 6.63 -5.79
N ALA A 261 -9.54 7.89 -6.14
CA ALA A 261 -10.89 8.37 -6.50
C ALA A 261 -11.35 7.95 -7.91
N GLY A 262 -10.48 7.24 -8.64
CA GLY A 262 -10.75 6.71 -9.98
C GLY A 262 -10.49 7.69 -11.12
N ILE A 263 -9.69 8.74 -10.87
CA ILE A 263 -9.23 9.67 -11.91
C ILE A 263 -7.85 9.21 -12.40
N PRO A 264 -7.63 9.02 -13.71
CA PRO A 264 -6.29 8.75 -14.24
C PRO A 264 -5.35 9.93 -13.96
N THR A 265 -4.51 9.80 -12.94
CA THR A 265 -3.62 10.88 -12.49
C THR A 265 -2.16 10.46 -12.50
N ALA A 266 -1.27 11.31 -13.01
CA ALA A 266 0.17 11.10 -12.93
C ALA A 266 0.88 12.32 -12.34
N LEU A 267 1.79 12.10 -11.41
CA LEU A 267 2.69 13.11 -10.86
C LEU A 267 3.96 13.17 -11.70
N LEU A 268 4.30 14.36 -12.18
CA LEU A 268 5.60 14.68 -12.78
C LEU A 268 6.41 15.48 -11.77
N SER A 269 7.49 14.89 -11.25
CA SER A 269 8.31 15.51 -10.21
C SER A 269 9.75 14.97 -10.23
N ALA A 270 10.75 15.85 -10.28
CA ALA A 270 12.17 15.54 -10.16
C ALA A 270 12.53 14.88 -8.81
N SER A 271 11.80 15.22 -7.75
CA SER A 271 11.92 14.63 -6.42
C SER A 271 11.06 13.36 -6.21
N GLY A 272 10.29 12.94 -7.22
CA GLY A 272 9.36 11.80 -7.13
C GLY A 272 8.20 12.07 -6.18
N GLU A 273 7.86 11.10 -5.33
CA GLU A 273 6.78 11.22 -4.35
C GLU A 273 7.08 12.18 -3.20
N LEU A 274 8.35 12.35 -2.85
CA LEU A 274 8.73 13.19 -1.73
C LEU A 274 8.76 14.66 -2.16
N PRO A 275 8.33 15.59 -1.30
CA PRO A 275 8.53 17.01 -1.56
C PRO A 275 10.04 17.32 -1.57
N PRO A 276 10.49 18.30 -2.38
CA PRO A 276 11.90 18.69 -2.38
C PRO A 276 12.29 19.32 -1.03
N ALA A 277 13.56 19.17 -0.65
CA ALA A 277 14.11 19.82 0.54
C ALA A 277 14.09 21.35 0.40
N ALA A 278 14.13 22.06 1.53
CA ALA A 278 13.99 23.52 1.56
C ALA A 278 15.07 24.25 0.73
N ASP A 279 16.29 23.73 0.79
CA ASP A 279 17.52 24.24 0.19
C ASP A 279 17.86 23.59 -1.16
N THR A 280 16.93 22.84 -1.74
CA THR A 280 17.15 22.14 -3.02
C THR A 280 17.54 23.16 -4.11
N PRO A 281 18.70 22.99 -4.78
CA PRO A 281 19.11 23.89 -5.84
C PRO A 281 18.14 23.78 -7.02
N VAL A 282 17.87 24.90 -7.69
CA VAL A 282 16.96 24.96 -8.84
C VAL A 282 17.70 25.32 -10.12
N ASP A 283 17.29 24.72 -11.24
CA ASP A 283 17.79 25.02 -12.58
C ASP A 283 16.65 25.41 -13.53
N ALA A 284 16.79 26.58 -14.16
CA ALA A 284 15.82 27.12 -15.12
C ALA A 284 15.77 26.29 -16.42
N THR A 285 16.89 25.70 -16.85
CA THR A 285 16.94 24.83 -18.03
C THR A 285 16.16 23.55 -17.79
N ARG A 286 16.26 23.02 -16.57
CA ARG A 286 15.47 21.87 -16.15
C ARG A 286 13.98 22.19 -16.10
N LEU A 287 13.62 23.32 -15.50
CA LEU A 287 12.25 23.82 -15.48
C LEU A 287 11.67 23.99 -16.89
N GLN A 288 12.48 24.46 -17.85
CA GLN A 288 12.12 24.52 -19.26
C GLN A 288 11.78 23.13 -19.82
N GLY A 289 12.66 22.15 -19.63
CA GLY A 289 12.47 20.80 -20.15
C GLY A 289 11.26 20.08 -19.54
N PHE A 290 11.08 20.17 -18.22
CA PHE A 290 9.96 19.56 -17.52
C PHE A 290 8.63 20.25 -17.83
N GLY A 291 8.60 21.58 -17.88
CA GLY A 291 7.41 22.35 -18.25
C GLY A 291 6.97 22.07 -19.69
N ARG A 292 7.93 21.99 -20.62
CA ARG A 292 7.68 21.53 -21.99
C ARG A 292 7.15 20.11 -22.05
N ALA A 293 7.66 19.20 -21.22
CA ALA A 293 7.17 17.83 -21.14
C ALA A 293 5.71 17.75 -20.65
N ALA A 294 5.36 18.55 -19.63
CA ALA A 294 3.98 18.66 -19.14
C ALA A 294 3.04 19.22 -20.24
N LEU A 295 3.45 20.29 -20.92
CA LEU A 295 2.67 20.87 -22.03
C LEU A 295 2.53 19.88 -23.20
N ARG A 296 3.59 19.14 -23.54
CA ARG A 296 3.56 18.11 -24.58
C ARG A 296 2.64 16.95 -24.21
N THR A 297 2.60 16.57 -22.93
CA THR A 297 1.66 15.57 -22.43
C THR A 297 0.22 16.08 -22.55
N LEU A 298 -0.04 17.31 -22.11
CA LEU A 298 -1.37 17.92 -22.18
C LEU A 298 -1.89 17.99 -23.62
N THR A 299 -1.05 18.43 -24.56
CA THR A 299 -1.41 18.47 -25.99
C THR A 299 -1.59 17.07 -26.59
N ALA A 300 -0.78 16.08 -26.18
CA ALA A 300 -0.97 14.69 -26.61
C ALA A 300 -2.31 14.13 -26.14
N LEU A 301 -2.72 14.42 -24.90
CA LEU A 301 -4.02 14.02 -24.37
C LEU A 301 -5.16 14.74 -25.09
N ASP A 302 -5.06 16.05 -25.30
CA ASP A 302 -6.09 16.85 -25.97
C ASP A 302 -6.36 16.41 -27.43
N GLN A 303 -5.33 15.94 -28.13
CA GLN A 303 -5.42 15.55 -29.55
C GLN A 303 -5.85 14.11 -29.79
N ASN A 304 -5.66 13.21 -28.82
CA ASN A 304 -5.90 11.78 -28.97
C ASN A 304 -7.18 11.34 -28.22
N PRO A 305 -7.77 10.17 -28.53
CA PRO A 305 -8.93 9.66 -27.80
C PRO A 305 -8.71 9.58 -26.28
N ALA A 306 -9.80 9.70 -25.53
CA ALA A 306 -9.78 9.64 -24.07
C ALA A 306 -9.16 8.33 -23.54
N VAL A 307 -8.52 8.40 -22.37
CA VAL A 307 -7.96 7.27 -21.64
C VAL A 307 -9.13 6.42 -21.12
N LYS A 308 -9.42 5.32 -21.82
CA LYS A 308 -10.54 4.42 -21.49
C LYS A 308 -10.27 3.48 -20.31
N SER A 309 -9.02 3.37 -19.87
CA SER A 309 -8.61 2.45 -18.80
C SER A 309 -9.11 2.92 -17.44
N SER A 310 -9.61 1.97 -16.64
CA SER A 310 -10.04 2.23 -15.26
C SER A 310 -8.85 2.64 -14.39
N SER A 311 -9.06 3.61 -13.51
CA SER A 311 -8.17 3.93 -12.41
C SER A 311 -8.86 3.55 -11.08
N PRO A 312 -8.15 3.01 -10.08
CA PRO A 312 -6.80 2.46 -10.16
C PRO A 312 -6.73 1.22 -11.07
N ASP A 313 -5.64 1.10 -11.81
CA ASP A 313 -5.20 -0.09 -12.53
C ASP A 313 -4.42 -1.00 -11.57
N LEU A 314 -4.73 -2.29 -11.63
CA LEU A 314 -4.16 -3.31 -10.77
C LEU A 314 -3.39 -4.35 -11.59
N ASP A 315 -3.06 -4.05 -12.84
CA ASP A 315 -2.26 -4.92 -13.69
C ASP A 315 -0.77 -4.82 -13.33
N LEU A 316 -0.10 -5.97 -13.26
CA LEU A 316 1.30 -6.04 -12.87
C LEU A 316 2.21 -5.96 -14.11
N VAL A 317 3.19 -5.08 -14.07
CA VAL A 317 4.05 -4.80 -15.21
C VAL A 317 5.31 -5.67 -15.14
N VAL A 318 5.35 -6.73 -15.96
CA VAL A 318 6.49 -7.66 -16.03
C VAL A 318 7.28 -7.44 -17.31
N SER A 319 8.46 -6.80 -17.20
CA SER A 319 9.45 -6.58 -18.28
C SER A 319 9.00 -5.77 -19.52
N ARG A 320 8.20 -6.35 -20.44
CA ARG A 320 7.55 -5.66 -21.58
C ARG A 320 6.07 -6.02 -21.73
N LYS A 321 5.56 -6.86 -20.84
CA LYS A 321 4.19 -7.33 -20.80
C LYS A 321 3.48 -6.78 -19.56
N MET A 322 2.17 -6.98 -19.54
CA MET A 322 1.30 -6.71 -18.41
C MET A 322 0.59 -8.01 -18.05
N LEU A 323 0.46 -8.27 -16.76
CA LEU A 323 -0.28 -9.39 -16.25
C LEU A 323 -1.59 -8.87 -15.64
N PRO A 324 -2.75 -9.22 -16.21
CA PRO A 324 -4.01 -8.64 -15.80
C PRO A 324 -4.42 -9.11 -14.40
N LEU A 325 -5.17 -8.28 -13.68
CA LEU A 325 -5.61 -8.58 -12.31
C LEU A 325 -6.33 -9.94 -12.17
N TRP A 326 -7.17 -10.31 -13.14
CA TRP A 326 -7.92 -11.57 -13.06
C TRP A 326 -6.99 -12.79 -13.06
N ALA A 327 -5.88 -12.72 -13.82
CA ALA A 327 -4.89 -13.79 -13.87
C ALA A 327 -4.14 -13.90 -12.54
N ILE A 328 -3.85 -12.77 -11.90
CA ILE A 328 -3.23 -12.73 -10.57
C ILE A 328 -4.18 -13.28 -9.51
N ARG A 329 -5.47 -12.93 -9.55
CA ARG A 329 -6.48 -13.50 -8.64
C ARG A 329 -6.56 -15.02 -8.79
N LEU A 330 -6.59 -15.51 -10.03
CA LEU A 330 -6.62 -16.93 -10.33
C LEU A 330 -5.34 -17.64 -9.84
N LEU A 331 -4.18 -17.05 -10.08
CA LEU A 331 -2.89 -17.57 -9.62
C LEU A 331 -2.83 -17.69 -8.10
N VAL A 332 -3.19 -16.62 -7.39
CA VAL A 332 -3.19 -16.61 -5.91
C VAL A 332 -4.20 -17.62 -5.37
N ALA A 333 -5.40 -17.68 -5.94
CA ALA A 333 -6.42 -18.67 -5.55
C ALA A 333 -5.90 -20.11 -5.74
N ALA A 334 -5.27 -20.40 -6.87
CA ALA A 334 -4.68 -21.70 -7.15
C ALA A 334 -3.57 -22.04 -6.15
N LEU A 335 -2.69 -21.09 -5.82
CA LEU A 335 -1.61 -21.29 -4.85
C LEU A 335 -2.09 -21.47 -3.39
N LEU A 336 -3.27 -20.94 -3.05
CA LEU A 336 -3.91 -21.14 -1.75
C LEU A 336 -4.73 -22.45 -1.69
N LEU A 337 -5.18 -22.97 -2.83
CA LEU A 337 -6.06 -24.14 -2.93
C LEU A 337 -5.51 -25.40 -2.23
N PRO A 338 -4.24 -25.80 -2.40
CA PRO A 338 -3.70 -26.98 -1.70
C PRO A 338 -3.83 -26.88 -0.20
N ALA A 339 -3.50 -25.72 0.35
CA ALA A 339 -3.58 -25.51 1.78
C ALA A 339 -5.03 -25.49 2.27
N LEU A 340 -5.93 -24.85 1.52
CA LEU A 340 -7.36 -24.78 1.86
C LEU A 340 -8.03 -26.16 1.88
N LEU A 341 -7.83 -26.97 0.83
CA LEU A 341 -8.41 -28.31 0.75
C LEU A 341 -7.87 -29.24 1.85
N THR A 342 -6.57 -29.16 2.09
CA THR A 342 -5.92 -29.97 3.11
C THR A 342 -6.34 -29.53 4.52
N ALA A 343 -6.47 -28.22 4.76
CA ALA A 343 -6.97 -27.68 6.03
C ALA A 343 -8.44 -28.05 6.25
N ALA A 344 -9.27 -28.05 5.20
CA ALA A 344 -10.67 -28.48 5.25
C ALA A 344 -10.81 -29.99 5.53
N ASP A 345 -10.01 -30.85 4.89
CA ASP A 345 -9.97 -32.29 5.18
C ASP A 345 -9.53 -32.55 6.63
N GLY A 346 -8.46 -31.87 7.08
CA GLY A 346 -8.00 -31.95 8.46
C GLY A 346 -9.08 -31.53 9.46
N PHE A 347 -9.79 -30.43 9.18
CA PHE A 347 -10.92 -29.98 9.97
C PHE A 347 -12.06 -31.01 10.01
N ALA A 348 -12.44 -31.55 8.85
CA ALA A 348 -13.50 -32.55 8.74
C ALA A 348 -13.18 -33.82 9.53
N ARG A 349 -11.92 -34.28 9.50
CA ARG A 349 -11.47 -35.44 10.28
C ARG A 349 -11.51 -35.16 11.78
N MET A 350 -10.96 -34.04 12.22
CA MET A 350 -11.02 -33.65 13.64
C MET A 350 -12.46 -33.54 14.15
N ARG A 351 -13.39 -33.05 13.31
CA ARG A 351 -14.82 -33.00 13.64
C ARG A 351 -15.43 -34.41 13.74
N ARG A 352 -15.08 -35.35 12.85
CA ARG A 352 -15.53 -36.75 12.90
C ARG A 352 -15.00 -37.46 14.15
N GLU A 353 -13.77 -37.17 14.54
CA GLU A 353 -13.12 -37.66 15.77
C GLU A 353 -13.63 -36.94 17.04
N ARG A 354 -14.60 -36.01 16.91
CA ARG A 354 -15.17 -35.20 18.00
C ARG A 354 -14.13 -34.41 18.80
N ALA A 355 -13.00 -34.08 18.18
CA ALA A 355 -12.01 -33.21 18.79
C ALA A 355 -12.56 -31.77 18.92
N PRO A 356 -12.27 -31.06 20.03
CA PRO A 356 -12.80 -29.71 20.26
C PRO A 356 -12.08 -28.65 19.42
N VAL A 357 -12.33 -28.62 18.10
CA VAL A 357 -11.61 -27.73 17.16
C VAL A 357 -11.90 -26.24 17.43
N ALA A 358 -13.14 -25.90 17.79
CA ALA A 358 -13.55 -24.53 18.09
C ALA A 358 -12.71 -23.90 19.21
N ARG A 359 -12.37 -24.69 20.24
CA ARG A 359 -11.51 -24.31 21.37
C ARG A 359 -10.12 -23.87 20.89
N TRP A 360 -9.55 -24.60 19.93
CA TRP A 360 -8.23 -24.29 19.36
C TRP A 360 -8.26 -23.09 18.40
N MET A 361 -9.37 -22.89 17.68
CA MET A 361 -9.57 -21.66 16.90
C MET A 361 -9.66 -20.43 17.80
N VAL A 362 -10.43 -20.51 18.90
CA VAL A 362 -10.49 -19.44 19.92
C VAL A 362 -9.11 -19.16 20.51
N TRP A 363 -8.31 -20.20 20.78
CA TRP A 363 -6.94 -20.03 21.26
C TRP A 363 -6.05 -19.24 20.28
N VAL A 364 -6.13 -19.54 18.98
CA VAL A 364 -5.40 -18.81 17.93
C VAL A 364 -5.90 -17.37 17.81
N LEU A 365 -7.22 -17.16 17.79
CA LEU A 365 -7.81 -15.83 17.73
C LEU A 365 -7.47 -15.00 18.99
N GLY A 366 -7.45 -15.64 20.16
CA GLY A 366 -7.00 -15.03 21.41
C GLY A 366 -5.52 -14.65 21.40
N ALA A 367 -4.68 -15.33 20.61
CA ALA A 367 -3.30 -14.92 20.36
C ALA A 367 -3.21 -13.72 19.38
N GLY A 368 -4.20 -13.54 18.50
CA GLY A 368 -4.31 -12.38 17.60
C GLY A 368 -4.91 -11.13 18.27
N LEU A 369 -5.68 -11.31 19.35
CA LEU A 369 -6.41 -10.24 20.03
C LEU A 369 -5.51 -9.07 20.52
N PRO A 370 -4.32 -9.30 21.12
CA PRO A 370 -3.43 -8.21 21.50
C PRO A 370 -3.01 -7.32 20.33
N PHE A 371 -2.73 -7.91 19.17
CA PHE A 371 -2.37 -7.18 17.95
C PHE A 371 -3.53 -6.34 17.44
N ALA A 372 -4.73 -6.94 17.38
CA ALA A 372 -5.94 -6.25 16.95
C ALA A 372 -6.28 -5.09 17.89
N ALA A 373 -6.21 -5.31 19.21
CA ALA A 373 -6.51 -4.29 20.22
C ALA A 373 -5.53 -3.12 20.15
N ALA A 374 -4.22 -3.38 20.06
CA ALA A 374 -3.21 -2.33 19.94
C ALA A 374 -3.37 -1.52 18.64
N ALA A 375 -3.64 -2.20 17.53
CA ALA A 375 -3.83 -1.53 16.24
C ALA A 375 -5.14 -0.72 16.18
N VAL A 376 -6.24 -1.23 16.74
CA VAL A 376 -7.50 -0.47 16.89
C VAL A 376 -7.31 0.71 17.82
N PHE A 377 -6.59 0.56 18.93
CA PHE A 377 -6.26 1.65 19.83
C PHE A 377 -5.49 2.77 19.11
N LEU A 378 -4.42 2.43 18.36
CA LEU A 378 -3.67 3.42 17.59
C LEU A 378 -4.56 4.18 16.60
N ARG A 379 -5.50 3.47 15.95
CA ARG A 379 -6.49 4.09 15.06
C ARG A 379 -7.43 5.03 15.81
N LEU A 380 -7.90 4.65 17.01
CA LEU A 380 -8.74 5.50 17.86
C LEU A 380 -7.99 6.75 18.33
N VAL A 381 -6.72 6.61 18.73
CA VAL A 381 -5.87 7.76 19.11
C VAL A 381 -5.70 8.72 17.93
N GLY A 382 -5.48 8.20 16.72
CA GLY A 382 -5.43 9.01 15.51
C GLY A 382 -6.75 9.72 15.21
N LEU A 383 -7.88 9.02 15.34
CA LEU A 383 -9.23 9.58 15.09
C LEU A 383 -9.62 10.68 16.08
N VAL A 384 -9.20 10.58 17.34
CA VAL A 384 -9.48 11.59 18.38
C VAL A 384 -8.48 12.76 18.32
N GLY A 385 -7.50 12.72 17.40
CA GLY A 385 -6.48 13.77 17.27
C GLY A 385 -5.41 13.73 18.35
N GLY A 386 -5.29 12.62 19.10
CA GLY A 386 -4.22 12.41 20.09
C GLY A 386 -2.83 12.26 19.44
N LEU A 387 -2.81 11.93 18.14
CA LEU A 387 -1.65 12.05 17.27
C LEU A 387 -2.03 12.92 16.09
N ASN A 388 -1.12 13.80 15.69
CA ASN A 388 -1.26 14.55 14.46
C ASN A 388 -0.98 13.60 13.28
N VAL A 389 -2.03 12.98 12.76
CA VAL A 389 -1.98 12.02 11.66
C VAL A 389 -2.81 12.52 10.50
N THR A 390 -2.44 12.09 9.30
CA THR A 390 -3.11 12.45 8.06
C THR A 390 -3.49 11.20 7.28
N ALA A 391 -4.58 11.29 6.51
CA ALA A 391 -4.99 10.24 5.57
C ALA A 391 -5.26 10.86 4.18
N PRO A 392 -4.45 10.56 3.14
CA PRO A 392 -3.28 9.67 3.11
C PRO A 392 -2.09 10.10 3.98
N PRO A 393 -1.09 9.24 4.20
CA PRO A 393 0.00 9.55 5.12
C PRO A 393 0.89 10.69 4.62
N ALA A 394 1.36 11.51 5.54
CA ALA A 394 2.31 12.57 5.25
C ALA A 394 3.70 11.99 4.89
N PRO A 395 4.53 12.74 4.14
CA PRO A 395 5.91 12.36 3.87
C PRO A 395 6.68 12.04 5.15
N PRO A 396 7.55 11.02 5.18
CA PRO A 396 8.30 10.68 6.38
C PRO A 396 9.15 11.85 6.89
N GLY A 397 9.23 12.02 8.21
CA GLY A 397 9.94 13.13 8.86
C GLY A 397 9.20 14.47 8.87
N SER A 398 8.04 14.58 8.20
CA SER A 398 7.23 15.82 8.21
C SER A 398 6.51 16.05 9.55
N ILE A 399 6.10 14.98 10.20
CA ILE A 399 5.46 15.00 11.53
C ILE A 399 6.51 14.53 12.55
N PRO A 400 6.89 15.37 13.52
CA PRO A 400 7.87 14.98 14.53
C PRO A 400 7.30 13.85 15.39
N PHE A 401 8.06 12.76 15.54
CA PHE A 401 7.74 11.68 16.47
C PHE A 401 8.09 12.12 17.90
N GLY A 402 7.35 13.12 18.40
CA GLY A 402 7.55 13.72 19.71
C GLY A 402 7.03 12.87 20.85
N SER A 403 6.86 13.49 22.02
CA SER A 403 6.34 12.83 23.24
C SER A 403 4.98 12.17 23.01
N ALA A 404 4.10 12.74 22.19
CA ALA A 404 2.82 12.15 21.84
C ALA A 404 2.97 10.82 21.08
N GLY A 405 3.91 10.73 20.12
CA GLY A 405 4.20 9.50 19.38
C GLY A 405 4.71 8.39 20.30
N TRP A 406 5.66 8.73 21.18
CA TRP A 406 6.17 7.80 22.20
C TRP A 406 5.09 7.39 23.21
N GLY A 407 4.27 8.33 23.67
CA GLY A 407 3.16 8.08 24.57
C GLY A 407 2.14 7.11 23.96
N ALA A 408 1.73 7.35 22.72
CA ALA A 408 0.82 6.47 21.99
C ALA A 408 1.41 5.05 21.81
N LEU A 409 2.71 4.95 21.52
CA LEU A 409 3.41 3.67 21.43
C LEU A 409 3.42 2.93 22.78
N ILE A 410 3.78 3.62 23.87
CA ILE A 410 3.80 3.04 25.22
C ILE A 410 2.40 2.60 25.62
N CYS A 411 1.37 3.42 25.40
CA CYS A 411 -0.02 3.05 25.66
C CYS A 411 -0.47 1.85 24.81
N ALA A 412 -0.10 1.80 23.53
CA ALA A 412 -0.38 0.65 22.67
C ALA A 412 0.31 -0.62 23.17
N LEU A 413 1.55 -0.53 23.66
CA LEU A 413 2.28 -1.63 24.27
C LEU A 413 1.66 -2.07 25.60
N VAL A 414 1.18 -1.13 26.41
CA VAL A 414 0.45 -1.42 27.66
C VAL A 414 -0.85 -2.15 27.33
N ILE A 415 -1.64 -1.68 26.35
CA ILE A 415 -2.87 -2.35 25.90
C ILE A 415 -2.56 -3.74 25.37
N PHE A 416 -1.54 -3.87 24.52
CA PHE A 416 -1.07 -5.16 24.04
C PHE A 416 -0.76 -6.11 25.21
N THR A 417 -0.02 -5.62 26.19
CA THR A 417 0.39 -6.41 27.38
C THR A 417 -0.81 -6.76 28.27
N LEU A 418 -1.72 -5.81 28.52
CA LEU A 418 -2.94 -6.04 29.31
C LEU A 418 -3.85 -7.07 28.63
N VAL A 419 -4.05 -6.96 27.32
CA VAL A 419 -4.85 -7.93 26.56
C VAL A 419 -4.17 -9.31 26.55
N LEU A 420 -2.85 -9.35 26.44
CA LEU A 420 -2.07 -10.59 26.49
C LEU A 420 -2.13 -11.27 27.87
N LEU A 421 -2.07 -10.50 28.96
CA LEU A 421 -2.00 -11.01 30.34
C LEU A 421 -3.34 -11.20 31.03
N LEU A 422 -4.39 -10.46 30.64
CA LEU A 422 -5.70 -10.49 31.28
C LEU A 422 -6.77 -11.07 30.35
N ALA A 423 -7.01 -10.42 29.21
CA ALA A 423 -8.09 -10.79 28.32
C ALA A 423 -7.89 -12.17 27.68
N ARG A 424 -6.69 -12.45 27.17
CA ARG A 424 -6.35 -13.75 26.57
C ARG A 424 -6.54 -14.93 27.53
N PRO A 425 -5.97 -14.94 28.76
CA PRO A 425 -6.20 -16.05 29.67
C PRO A 425 -7.65 -16.12 30.15
N ALA A 426 -8.35 -14.99 30.30
CA ALA A 426 -9.79 -15.00 30.63
C ALA A 426 -10.63 -15.65 29.52
N ILE A 427 -10.40 -15.30 28.26
CA ILE A 427 -11.06 -15.91 27.09
C ILE A 427 -10.73 -17.40 27.03
N ASN A 428 -9.46 -17.77 27.19
CA ASN A 428 -9.04 -19.16 27.21
C ASN A 428 -9.73 -19.95 28.33
N ARG A 429 -9.85 -19.39 29.54
CA ARG A 429 -10.57 -20.02 30.67
C ARG A 429 -12.06 -20.16 30.39
N TYR A 430 -12.70 -19.11 29.86
CA TYR A 430 -14.13 -19.13 29.53
C TYR A 430 -14.48 -20.19 28.48
N PHE A 431 -13.67 -20.31 27.43
CA PHE A 431 -13.80 -21.37 26.42
C PHE A 431 -13.11 -22.67 26.81
N THR A 432 -12.72 -22.82 28.08
CA THR A 432 -12.08 -24.00 28.68
C THR A 432 -10.81 -24.45 27.98
N VAL A 433 -10.11 -23.63 27.20
CA VAL A 433 -8.81 -23.94 26.55
C VAL A 433 -7.77 -24.33 27.61
N ALA A 434 -7.39 -25.60 27.69
CA ALA A 434 -6.32 -26.08 28.56
C ALA A 434 -4.99 -26.03 27.81
N ASP A 435 -3.88 -25.87 28.54
CA ASP A 435 -2.52 -25.77 28.00
C ASP A 435 -1.96 -27.13 27.49
N SER A 436 -2.79 -27.97 26.85
CA SER A 436 -2.34 -29.19 26.16
C SER A 436 -1.81 -28.86 24.76
N SER A 437 -0.68 -28.15 24.69
CA SER A 437 -0.01 -27.80 23.42
C SER A 437 0.39 -29.00 22.54
N GLY A 438 0.31 -30.23 23.08
CA GLY A 438 0.51 -31.49 22.38
C GLY A 438 -0.73 -32.04 21.66
N ASP A 439 -1.92 -31.46 21.84
CA ASP A 439 -3.13 -31.98 21.20
C ASP A 439 -3.08 -31.81 19.67
N PRO A 440 -3.52 -32.82 18.89
CA PRO A 440 -3.56 -32.73 17.42
C PRO A 440 -4.31 -31.52 16.88
N GLY A 441 -5.34 -31.06 17.60
CA GLY A 441 -6.10 -29.84 17.26
C GLY A 441 -5.30 -28.54 17.35
N ALA A 442 -4.36 -28.46 18.31
CA ALA A 442 -3.48 -27.31 18.47
C ALA A 442 -2.45 -27.18 17.33
N ALA A 443 -2.10 -28.30 16.70
CA ALA A 443 -1.16 -28.33 15.57
C ALA A 443 -1.75 -27.73 14.29
N MET A 444 -3.03 -27.98 14.05
CA MET A 444 -3.71 -27.63 12.79
C MET A 444 -4.44 -26.30 12.83
N ALA A 445 -4.86 -25.84 14.02
CA ALA A 445 -5.63 -24.61 14.17
C ALA A 445 -4.94 -23.35 13.60
N PRO A 446 -3.62 -23.10 13.84
CA PRO A 446 -2.95 -21.92 13.28
C PRO A 446 -2.98 -21.88 11.76
N ALA A 447 -2.70 -23.02 11.11
CA ALA A 447 -2.72 -23.14 9.65
C ALA A 447 -4.13 -22.97 9.08
N PHE A 448 -5.15 -23.53 9.73
CA PHE A 448 -6.55 -23.38 9.32
C PHE A 448 -7.02 -21.92 9.42
N VAL A 449 -6.75 -21.26 10.55
CA VAL A 449 -7.12 -19.85 10.76
C VAL A 449 -6.37 -18.94 9.78
N ALA A 450 -5.08 -19.18 9.54
CA ALA A 450 -4.32 -18.44 8.53
C ALA A 450 -4.86 -18.66 7.10
N SER A 451 -5.32 -19.88 6.78
CA SER A 451 -5.95 -20.19 5.48
C SER A 451 -7.28 -19.48 5.31
N LEU A 452 -8.12 -19.42 6.35
CA LEU A 452 -9.37 -18.68 6.28
C LEU A 452 -9.12 -17.17 6.17
N ALA A 453 -8.16 -16.64 6.93
CA ALA A 453 -7.76 -15.24 6.85
C ALA A 453 -7.20 -14.88 5.46
N SER A 454 -6.43 -15.77 4.82
CA SER A 454 -5.88 -15.53 3.48
C SER A 454 -6.97 -15.48 2.40
N VAL A 455 -8.05 -16.26 2.52
CA VAL A 455 -9.22 -16.16 1.63
C VAL A 455 -9.93 -14.81 1.80
N VAL A 456 -10.14 -14.38 3.04
CA VAL A 456 -10.74 -13.05 3.30
C VAL A 456 -9.85 -11.95 2.71
N ILE A 457 -8.54 -12.00 2.96
CA ILE A 457 -7.59 -11.04 2.39
C ILE A 457 -7.61 -11.08 0.87
N TRP A 458 -7.67 -12.27 0.24
CA TRP A 458 -7.70 -12.44 -1.21
C TRP A 458 -8.91 -11.77 -1.87
N CYS A 459 -10.08 -11.83 -1.23
CA CYS A 459 -11.29 -11.16 -1.73
C CYS A 459 -11.12 -9.63 -1.86
N PHE A 460 -10.37 -9.00 -0.95
CA PHE A 460 -10.17 -7.55 -0.94
C PHE A 460 -8.89 -7.12 -1.66
N ASN A 461 -7.80 -7.89 -1.51
CA ASN A 461 -6.49 -7.60 -2.06
C ASN A 461 -5.73 -8.90 -2.39
N PRO A 462 -5.69 -9.32 -3.67
CA PRO A 462 -4.98 -10.53 -4.06
C PRO A 462 -3.46 -10.43 -3.87
N TYR A 463 -2.88 -9.22 -3.92
CA TYR A 463 -1.45 -9.01 -3.71
C TYR A 463 -1.05 -9.19 -2.24
N ALA A 464 -1.88 -8.72 -1.31
CA ALA A 464 -1.69 -9.01 0.12
C ALA A 464 -1.83 -10.50 0.41
N ALA A 465 -2.77 -11.19 -0.25
CA ALA A 465 -2.94 -12.64 -0.13
C ALA A 465 -1.78 -13.43 -0.77
N LEU A 466 -1.12 -12.89 -1.79
CA LEU A 466 0.09 -13.50 -2.35
C LEU A 466 1.20 -13.61 -1.29
N LEU A 467 1.33 -12.62 -0.40
CA LEU A 467 2.26 -12.68 0.74
C LEU A 467 1.90 -13.80 1.73
N MET A 468 0.64 -14.25 1.75
CA MET A 468 0.14 -15.34 2.60
C MET A 468 0.39 -16.73 2.04
N VAL A 469 0.73 -16.87 0.76
CA VAL A 469 0.92 -18.19 0.13
C VAL A 469 1.99 -19.00 0.85
N LEU A 470 3.16 -18.40 1.14
CA LEU A 470 4.24 -19.10 1.84
C LEU A 470 3.87 -19.42 3.30
N PRO A 471 3.39 -18.46 4.12
CA PRO A 471 2.94 -18.75 5.49
C PRO A 471 1.94 -19.89 5.56
N VAL A 472 0.88 -19.83 4.75
CA VAL A 472 -0.24 -20.77 4.81
C VAL A 472 0.22 -22.19 4.42
N ASN A 473 1.00 -22.34 3.35
CA ASN A 473 1.47 -23.66 2.93
C ASN A 473 2.53 -24.22 3.89
N ILE A 474 3.51 -23.43 4.35
CA ILE A 474 4.57 -23.93 5.23
C ILE A 474 4.05 -24.26 6.63
N TRP A 475 3.23 -23.40 7.23
CA TRP A 475 2.67 -23.64 8.57
C TRP A 475 1.73 -24.85 8.57
N LEU A 476 0.99 -25.08 7.49
CA LEU A 476 0.19 -26.29 7.33
C LEU A 476 1.06 -27.54 7.31
N LEU A 477 2.13 -27.56 6.53
CA LEU A 477 3.05 -28.70 6.43
C LEU A 477 3.80 -28.97 7.74
N LEU A 478 4.04 -27.95 8.56
CA LEU A 478 4.58 -28.12 9.91
C LEU A 478 3.54 -28.70 10.87
N GLY A 479 2.29 -28.21 10.80
CA GLY A 479 1.18 -28.71 11.61
C GLY A 479 0.79 -30.15 11.30
N SER A 480 1.01 -30.59 10.04
CA SER A 480 0.65 -31.92 9.55
C SER A 480 1.61 -33.04 9.97
N ARG A 481 2.82 -32.70 10.43
CA ARG A 481 3.84 -33.69 10.76
C ARG A 481 3.54 -34.37 12.08
N GLU A 482 3.62 -35.70 12.08
CA GLU A 482 3.44 -36.54 13.28
C GLU A 482 4.53 -36.29 14.32
N ARG A 483 5.77 -36.08 13.84
CA ARG A 483 6.91 -35.68 14.67
C ARG A 483 7.32 -34.27 14.29
N PRO A 484 7.22 -33.29 15.21
CA PRO A 484 7.69 -31.95 14.92
C PRO A 484 9.21 -32.00 14.68
N PRO A 485 9.74 -31.18 13.74
CA PRO A 485 11.19 -31.03 13.62
C PRO A 485 11.75 -30.41 14.91
N LYS A 486 13.07 -30.56 15.13
CA LYS A 486 13.74 -29.96 16.29
C LYS A 486 13.35 -28.48 16.44
N ARG A 487 13.25 -28.01 17.69
CA ARG A 487 12.75 -26.67 18.04
C ARG A 487 13.34 -25.55 17.15
N LEU A 488 14.65 -25.55 16.92
CA LEU A 488 15.32 -24.56 16.06
C LEU A 488 14.73 -24.53 14.64
N TRP A 489 14.54 -25.69 14.02
CA TRP A 489 13.98 -25.82 12.67
C TRP A 489 12.49 -25.47 12.62
N SER A 490 11.73 -25.84 13.64
CA SER A 490 10.32 -25.44 13.76
C SER A 490 10.19 -23.91 13.77
N VAL A 491 11.00 -23.22 14.59
CA VAL A 491 11.03 -21.75 14.62
C VAL A 491 11.48 -21.17 13.27
N PHE A 492 12.53 -21.71 12.67
CA PHE A 492 13.02 -21.28 11.36
C PHE A 492 11.94 -21.34 10.29
N PHE A 493 11.23 -22.47 10.15
CA PHE A 493 10.17 -22.62 9.14
C PHE A 493 8.92 -21.78 9.45
N ILE A 494 8.70 -21.34 10.70
CA ILE A 494 7.62 -20.41 11.01
C ILE A 494 8.00 -18.98 10.62
N LEU A 495 9.26 -18.57 10.84
CA LEU A 495 9.74 -17.21 10.54
C LEU A 495 10.12 -16.98 9.08
N LEU A 496 10.68 -18.00 8.40
CA LEU A 496 11.05 -17.93 6.99
C LEU A 496 9.94 -17.38 6.07
N PRO A 497 8.67 -17.87 6.13
CA PRO A 497 7.60 -17.34 5.30
C PRO A 497 7.16 -15.90 5.63
N VAL A 498 7.66 -15.30 6.71
CA VAL A 498 7.43 -13.87 7.04
C VAL A 498 8.37 -12.96 6.23
N LEU A 499 9.44 -13.51 5.64
CA LEU A 499 10.42 -12.76 4.86
C LEU A 499 9.81 -11.88 3.74
N PRO A 500 8.82 -12.33 2.93
CA PRO A 500 8.19 -11.48 1.93
C PRO A 500 7.54 -10.22 2.52
N VAL A 501 6.98 -10.31 3.73
CA VAL A 501 6.40 -9.15 4.44
C VAL A 501 7.49 -8.18 4.86
N LEU A 502 8.62 -8.68 5.35
CA LEU A 502 9.79 -7.85 5.68
C LEU A 502 10.38 -7.17 4.44
N LEU A 503 10.39 -7.86 3.29
CA LEU A 503 10.84 -7.28 2.01
C LEU A 503 9.96 -6.12 1.57
N VAL A 504 8.65 -6.16 1.82
CA VAL A 504 7.76 -4.99 1.57
C VAL A 504 8.20 -3.80 2.42
N GLY A 505 8.51 -4.01 3.70
CA GLY A 505 9.06 -2.97 4.57
C GLY A 505 10.39 -2.41 4.06
N PHE A 506 11.28 -3.27 3.56
CA PHE A 506 12.56 -2.84 2.98
C PHE A 506 12.38 -2.03 1.69
N VAL A 507 11.41 -2.39 0.83
CA VAL A 507 11.05 -1.59 -0.35
C VAL A 507 10.66 -0.18 0.08
N TYR A 508 9.78 -0.03 1.06
CA TYR A 508 9.39 1.30 1.57
C TYR A 508 10.54 2.06 2.23
N ALA A 509 11.42 1.37 2.96
CA ALA A 509 12.61 1.99 3.52
C ALA A 509 13.54 2.52 2.42
N SER A 510 13.71 1.80 1.32
CA SER A 510 14.53 2.23 0.19
C SER A 510 13.88 3.37 -0.62
N GLU A 511 12.56 3.29 -0.86
CA GLU A 511 11.82 4.25 -1.69
C GLU A 511 11.69 5.62 -1.01
N PHE A 512 11.59 5.63 0.32
CA PHE A 512 11.48 6.86 1.11
C PHE A 512 12.76 7.21 1.87
N SER A 513 13.88 6.53 1.60
CA SER A 513 15.18 6.75 2.25
C SER A 513 15.11 6.74 3.79
N LEU A 514 14.38 5.78 4.36
CA LEU A 514 14.13 5.69 5.79
C LEU A 514 15.20 4.89 6.52
N SER A 515 15.58 5.39 7.70
CA SER A 515 16.27 4.57 8.70
C SER A 515 15.31 3.51 9.26
N PRO A 516 15.81 2.44 9.93
CA PRO A 516 14.94 1.44 10.57
C PRO A 516 13.97 2.06 11.59
N ALA A 517 14.41 3.07 12.35
CA ALA A 517 13.56 3.83 13.27
C ALA A 517 12.52 4.68 12.51
N GLY A 518 12.91 5.27 11.37
CA GLY A 518 12.01 6.02 10.49
C GLY A 518 10.94 5.14 9.85
N LEU A 519 11.28 3.90 9.46
CA LEU A 519 10.31 2.93 8.97
C LEU A 519 9.28 2.57 10.05
N PHE A 520 9.75 2.36 11.29
CA PHE A 520 8.87 2.05 12.41
C PHE A 520 7.91 3.19 12.75
N SER A 521 8.43 4.42 12.87
CA SER A 521 7.58 5.59 13.14
C SER A 521 6.59 5.85 12.00
N PHE A 522 7.01 5.69 10.75
CA PHE A 522 6.13 5.79 9.58
C PHE A 522 5.04 4.71 9.57
N ALA A 523 5.39 3.45 9.90
CA ALA A 523 4.41 2.37 10.03
C ALA A 523 3.37 2.67 11.12
N LEU A 524 3.79 3.22 12.26
CA LEU A 524 2.88 3.60 13.34
C LEU A 524 1.94 4.74 12.91
N LEU A 525 2.48 5.80 12.31
CA LEU A 525 1.68 6.95 11.85
C LEU A 525 0.72 6.56 10.74
N THR A 526 1.12 5.68 9.82
CA THR A 526 0.22 5.16 8.76
C THR A 526 -0.89 4.28 9.33
N MET A 527 -0.61 3.47 10.35
CA MET A 527 -1.63 2.69 11.07
C MET A 527 -2.61 3.60 11.81
N ALA A 528 -2.10 4.60 12.54
CA ALA A 528 -2.91 5.56 13.28
C ALA A 528 -3.75 6.47 12.36
N GLY A 529 -3.19 6.87 11.21
CA GLY A 529 -3.90 7.61 10.15
C GLY A 529 -4.92 6.77 9.38
N GLY A 530 -5.03 5.47 9.65
CA GLY A 530 -6.07 4.62 9.07
C GLY A 530 -5.85 4.20 7.63
N THR A 531 -4.62 4.33 7.11
CA THR A 531 -4.24 3.87 5.76
C THR A 531 -4.56 2.39 5.54
N PRO A 532 -4.20 1.44 6.44
CA PRO A 532 -4.74 0.09 6.35
C PRO A 532 -6.25 0.12 6.67
N SER A 533 -7.05 -0.51 5.80
CA SER A 533 -8.47 -0.71 6.08
C SER A 533 -8.66 -1.55 7.35
N LEU A 534 -9.80 -1.39 8.03
CA LEU A 534 -10.12 -2.19 9.23
C LEU A 534 -10.06 -3.70 8.93
N VAL A 535 -10.51 -4.10 7.74
CA VAL A 535 -10.45 -5.49 7.29
C VAL A 535 -9.01 -5.98 7.17
N ALA A 536 -8.13 -5.18 6.56
CA ALA A 536 -6.70 -5.53 6.47
C ALA A 536 -6.08 -5.62 7.87
N LEU A 537 -6.36 -4.66 8.75
CA LEU A 537 -5.86 -4.63 10.13
C LEU A 537 -6.26 -5.90 10.91
N ILE A 538 -7.54 -6.29 10.85
CA ILE A 538 -8.05 -7.50 11.50
C ILE A 538 -7.45 -8.76 10.85
N GLY A 539 -7.37 -8.81 9.52
CA GLY A 539 -6.80 -9.93 8.78
C GLY A 539 -5.34 -10.17 9.14
N TRP A 540 -4.50 -9.13 9.12
CA TRP A 540 -3.09 -9.22 9.49
C TRP A 540 -2.89 -9.51 10.99
N SER A 541 -3.76 -9.00 11.87
CA SER A 541 -3.74 -9.34 13.30
C SER A 541 -4.07 -10.82 13.54
N THR A 542 -5.01 -11.37 12.76
CA THR A 542 -5.37 -12.79 12.79
C THR A 542 -4.20 -13.66 12.33
N VAL A 543 -3.50 -13.26 11.26
CA VAL A 543 -2.29 -13.95 10.79
C VAL A 543 -1.15 -13.86 11.81
N ALA A 544 -0.93 -12.70 12.44
CA ALA A 544 0.05 -12.54 13.52
C ALA A 544 -0.29 -13.43 14.73
N GLY A 545 -1.58 -13.57 15.05
CA GLY A 545 -2.08 -14.51 16.05
C GLY A 545 -1.76 -15.97 15.69
N ALA A 546 -2.00 -16.38 14.44
CA ALA A 546 -1.65 -17.70 13.94
C ALA A 546 -0.13 -17.97 14.01
N ALA A 547 0.71 -17.01 13.61
CA ALA A 547 2.16 -17.11 13.73
C ALA A 547 2.58 -17.27 15.20
N THR A 548 2.02 -16.46 16.09
CA THR A 548 2.32 -16.49 17.52
C THR A 548 1.91 -17.81 18.16
N ALA A 549 0.72 -18.32 17.81
CA ALA A 549 0.24 -19.62 18.25
C ALA A 549 1.16 -20.76 17.77
N ALA A 550 1.58 -20.73 16.50
CA ALA A 550 2.53 -21.70 15.96
C ALA A 550 3.89 -21.63 16.68
N LEU A 551 4.42 -20.44 16.96
CA LEU A 551 5.68 -20.24 17.69
C LEU A 551 5.59 -20.75 19.13
N LEU A 552 4.52 -20.42 19.85
CA LEU A 552 4.31 -20.89 21.23
C LEU A 552 4.29 -22.41 21.29
N ARG A 553 3.65 -23.07 20.31
CA ARG A 553 3.67 -24.53 20.20
C ARG A 553 5.07 -25.05 19.91
N ALA A 554 5.77 -24.49 18.92
CA ALA A 554 7.13 -24.91 18.55
C ALA A 554 8.13 -24.80 19.71
N VAL A 555 7.90 -23.86 20.63
CA VAL A 555 8.73 -23.65 21.83
C VAL A 555 8.38 -24.62 22.97
N ARG A 556 7.11 -24.98 23.13
CA ARG A 556 6.61 -25.78 24.26
C ARG A 556 6.61 -27.29 24.00
N VAL A 557 6.53 -27.73 22.74
CA VAL A 557 6.51 -29.16 22.41
C VAL A 557 7.95 -29.70 22.43
N ASP A 558 8.20 -30.68 23.29
CA ASP A 558 9.46 -31.41 23.32
C ASP A 558 9.46 -32.48 22.19
N PRO A 559 10.35 -32.38 21.18
CA PRO A 559 10.39 -33.35 20.08
C PRO A 559 10.83 -34.75 20.54
N ASP A 560 11.51 -34.86 21.68
CA ASP A 560 12.07 -36.12 22.19
C ASP A 560 11.18 -36.79 23.26
N GLY A 561 10.06 -36.16 23.62
CA GLY A 561 9.11 -36.64 24.65
C GLY A 561 8.24 -37.84 24.24
N GLY A 562 8.65 -38.63 23.24
CA GLY A 562 8.08 -39.94 23.03
C GLY A 562 8.34 -40.78 24.27
N GLN A 563 7.31 -41.44 24.83
CA GLN A 563 7.46 -42.39 25.93
C GLN A 563 8.73 -43.21 25.69
N ALA A 564 9.72 -43.09 26.57
CA ALA A 564 10.80 -44.04 26.63
C ALA A 564 10.12 -45.40 26.63
N ILE A 565 10.39 -46.23 25.61
CA ILE A 565 9.86 -47.58 25.53
C ILE A 565 10.47 -48.31 26.73
N THR A 566 9.80 -48.26 27.88
CA THR A 566 10.25 -48.81 29.16
C THR A 566 10.10 -50.33 29.20
N VAL A 567 9.46 -50.92 28.18
CA VAL A 567 9.37 -52.36 28.01
C VAL A 567 9.85 -52.73 26.61
N ARG A 568 11.15 -52.95 26.47
CA ARG A 568 11.62 -54.01 25.56
C ARG A 568 11.45 -55.31 26.33
N GLY A 569 10.43 -56.09 26.00
CA GLY A 569 10.43 -57.50 26.38
C GLY A 569 11.71 -58.18 25.87
N PRO A 570 12.23 -59.20 26.56
CA PRO A 570 13.38 -59.96 26.07
C PRO A 570 13.09 -60.46 24.64
N ALA A 571 14.11 -60.50 23.79
CA ALA A 571 14.00 -60.82 22.35
C ALA A 571 13.39 -62.21 22.03
N SER A 572 13.04 -62.98 23.06
CA SER A 572 12.40 -64.31 23.01
C SER A 572 10.94 -64.33 23.50
N TYR A 573 10.31 -63.19 23.84
CA TYR A 573 8.92 -63.19 24.30
C TYR A 573 7.93 -63.16 23.12
N ALA A 574 7.50 -64.35 22.70
CA ALA A 574 6.27 -64.52 21.95
C ALA A 574 5.09 -64.27 22.89
N GLY A 575 4.18 -63.38 22.52
CA GLY A 575 2.99 -63.07 23.32
C GLY A 575 2.14 -64.31 23.62
N PRO A 576 1.34 -64.28 24.71
CA PRO A 576 0.48 -65.40 25.07
C PRO A 576 -0.63 -65.52 24.03
N GLY A 577 -0.59 -66.57 23.21
CA GLY A 577 -1.63 -66.84 22.21
C GLY A 577 -1.22 -67.70 21.00
N SER A 578 -0.02 -68.31 20.98
CA SER A 578 0.49 -69.00 19.78
C SER A 578 0.62 -70.52 19.87
N LEU A 579 0.19 -71.17 20.96
CA LEU A 579 0.11 -72.64 21.00
C LEU A 579 -1.18 -73.04 21.72
N GLY A 580 -2.03 -73.77 21.00
CA GLY A 580 -3.34 -74.17 21.46
C GLY A 580 -3.33 -75.16 22.63
N GLY A 581 -4.43 -75.14 23.37
CA GLY A 581 -4.89 -76.28 24.17
C GLY A 581 -4.21 -76.45 25.52
N VAL A 582 -4.71 -75.75 26.54
CA VAL A 582 -5.23 -76.33 27.79
C VAL A 582 -5.93 -75.26 28.62
N GLU A 583 -7.23 -75.44 28.88
CA GLU A 583 -7.86 -74.86 30.06
C GLU A 583 -7.35 -75.62 31.29
N SER A 584 -6.70 -74.93 32.24
CA SER A 584 -6.53 -75.46 33.59
C SER A 584 -6.47 -74.35 34.63
N ALA A 585 -7.65 -74.12 35.22
CA ALA A 585 -7.94 -73.90 36.64
C ALA A 585 -6.78 -73.60 37.63
N GLN A 586 -6.92 -72.46 38.33
CA GLN A 586 -6.93 -72.30 39.80
C GLN A 586 -7.15 -70.80 40.10
N ARG A 587 -8.35 -70.34 40.49
CA ARG A 587 -8.91 -70.28 41.87
C ARG A 587 -7.88 -69.91 42.94
N ARG A 588 -7.91 -68.66 43.42
CA ARG A 588 -8.59 -68.25 44.65
C ARG A 588 -8.63 -66.73 44.77
#